data_AF-A0AAD2FXG4-F1
#
_entry.id   AF-A0AAD2FXG4-F1
#
_cell.length_a   1.000
_cell.length_b   1.000
_cell.length_c   1.000
_cell.angle_alpha   90.00
_cell.angle_beta   90.00
_cell.angle_gamma   90.00
#
_symmetry.space_group_name_H-M   'P 1'
#
loop_
_entity.id
_entity.type
_entity.pdbx_description
1 polymer ?
#
loop_
_entity_poly.entity_id
_entity_poly.type
_entity_poly.pdbx_seq_one_letter_code
_entity_poly.pdbx_strand_id
1 'polypeptide(L)'
;MSRPTDIMSTITEVSFSNDSSENSENEGLIPEVLMKGLSLSQVTEIYKDRLSEDNVVAIARRLLIEIGSKHEQKGQVDTDDWDDDSEASLGNGRINRNQHFCSIGIDILRRSPCDLLTGSELLKHHIANLSQSAPEEFLDPISFDIMHDPVVISSGFVVDRSTAINQSSGELQLATCPWSRVELSPELYPALRLKQKMTEFKSGRVDEMIETASLLLNAKNERDFCKVFELAQEFMDDIGPNGHRELAVQLAELVLSTLTLKPSDPSRLCILQPSVLTKHFLMLHSLKQATLVQAYLPIKAFQMSEMVQKAIGGNQFDEAEKWLACCTEIQDKCEDLLTGNKEIPLGKLHLDLAEKRGGNHLEVFVNRFTNIEMAFILRSWGFAQETIDEMTRCARVYVIRDILIVNCSDKNLERVFKTRLAEACDLTDVARRIFAVD
;
A
#
# COMPACT_ATOMS: atom_id res chain seq x y z
N MET A 1 32.90 49.85 4.25
CA MET A 1 33.33 48.82 5.22
C MET A 1 33.00 49.32 6.62
N SER A 2 31.82 48.98 7.12
CA SER A 2 31.41 49.24 8.51
C SER A 2 30.40 48.16 8.89
N ARG A 3 30.72 47.37 9.92
CA ARG A 3 29.76 46.49 10.60
C ARG A 3 28.86 47.32 11.51
N PRO A 4 27.62 46.87 11.77
CA PRO A 4 26.98 47.09 13.05
C PRO A 4 26.70 45.75 13.75
N THR A 5 27.47 45.51 14.80
CA THR A 5 27.04 44.82 16.03
C THR A 5 26.13 45.76 16.81
N ASP A 6 24.97 45.29 17.28
CA ASP A 6 24.33 45.62 18.58
C ASP A 6 22.82 45.36 18.54
N ILE A 7 22.39 44.14 18.89
CA ILE A 7 21.09 43.85 19.54
C ILE A 7 21.25 42.57 20.39
N MET A 8 22.09 42.58 21.43
CA MET A 8 22.08 41.54 22.48
C MET A 8 22.73 42.10 23.76
N SER A 9 22.01 42.95 24.48
CA SER A 9 22.45 43.41 25.80
C SER A 9 21.32 44.02 26.61
N THR A 10 20.24 43.26 26.87
CA THR A 10 19.36 43.55 28.02
C THR A 10 18.51 42.33 28.41
N ILE A 11 19.13 41.32 29.04
CA ILE A 11 18.41 40.44 29.96
C ILE A 11 19.32 40.24 31.18
N THR A 12 18.95 40.90 32.26
CA THR A 12 19.63 40.91 33.55
C THR A 12 19.38 39.59 34.29
N GLU A 13 20.41 39.09 34.97
CA GLU A 13 20.34 37.94 35.87
C GLU A 13 19.26 38.14 36.95
N VAL A 14 18.30 37.24 37.00
CA VAL A 14 17.42 37.07 38.15
C VAL A 14 17.50 35.61 38.58
N SER A 15 17.93 35.42 39.83
CA SER A 15 18.01 34.11 40.47
C SER A 15 16.60 33.73 40.93
N PHE A 16 16.06 32.62 40.44
CA PHE A 16 14.73 32.15 40.81
C PHE A 16 14.77 30.75 41.42
N SER A 17 14.06 30.62 42.54
CA SER A 17 13.78 29.37 43.24
C SER A 17 12.63 28.63 42.55
N ASN A 18 12.80 27.32 42.35
CA ASN A 18 11.78 26.42 41.80
C ASN A 18 10.51 26.43 42.66
N ASP A 19 9.52 27.23 42.26
CA ASP A 19 8.17 27.18 42.80
C ASP A 19 7.16 26.90 41.68
N SER A 20 6.25 25.97 41.92
CA SER A 20 5.38 25.34 40.91
C SER A 20 4.32 26.27 40.26
N SER A 21 4.32 27.57 40.55
CA SER A 21 3.37 28.55 40.02
C SER A 21 3.82 29.24 38.72
N GLU A 22 5.11 29.17 38.33
CA GLU A 22 5.65 29.84 37.12
C GLU A 22 5.29 29.16 35.79
N ASN A 23 4.73 27.94 35.83
CA ASN A 23 4.40 27.21 34.60
C ASN A 23 3.22 27.82 33.84
N SER A 24 2.32 28.55 34.51
CA SER A 24 1.14 29.16 33.85
C SER A 24 1.45 30.43 33.06
N GLU A 25 2.50 31.18 33.43
CA GLU A 25 2.88 32.41 32.72
C GLU A 25 3.64 32.11 31.41
N ASN A 26 4.38 31.01 31.36
CA ASN A 26 5.12 30.59 30.16
C ASN A 26 4.21 30.07 29.03
N GLU A 27 3.01 29.54 29.35
CA GLU A 27 2.03 29.12 28.32
C GLU A 27 1.51 30.30 27.48
N GLY A 28 1.47 31.51 28.04
CA GLY A 28 1.00 32.72 27.33
C GLY A 28 2.01 33.31 26.35
N LEU A 29 3.31 33.13 26.60
CA LEU A 29 4.38 33.73 25.78
C LEU A 29 4.60 32.99 24.45
N ILE A 30 4.27 31.70 24.40
CA ILE A 30 4.62 30.83 23.27
C ILE A 30 3.81 31.14 22.00
N PRO A 31 2.48 31.36 22.07
CA PRO A 31 1.70 31.85 20.93
C PRO A 31 2.24 33.19 20.40
N GLU A 32 2.67 34.09 21.28
CA GLU A 32 3.21 35.40 20.90
C GLU A 32 4.54 35.30 20.15
N VAL A 33 5.42 34.39 20.58
CA VAL A 33 6.72 34.12 19.96
C VAL A 33 6.55 33.48 18.58
N LEU A 34 5.57 32.57 18.43
CA LEU A 34 5.26 31.95 17.14
C LEU A 34 4.58 32.93 16.17
N MET A 35 3.71 33.81 16.67
CA MET A 35 3.13 34.92 15.90
C MET A 35 4.18 35.90 15.39
N LYS A 36 5.33 36.01 16.08
CA LYS A 36 6.50 36.81 15.63
C LYS A 36 7.36 36.10 14.57
N GLY A 37 6.92 34.95 14.06
CA GLY A 37 7.52 34.29 12.89
C GLY A 37 8.70 33.36 13.20
N LEU A 38 8.92 33.03 14.48
CA LEU A 38 9.90 32.01 14.87
C LEU A 38 9.37 30.62 14.52
N SER A 39 10.25 29.75 14.01
CA SER A 39 9.90 28.36 13.73
C SER A 39 9.69 27.57 15.03
N LEU A 40 8.83 26.54 14.98
CA LEU A 40 8.55 25.69 16.16
C LEU A 40 9.84 25.10 16.74
N SER A 41 10.79 24.71 15.88
CA SER A 41 12.13 24.25 16.23
C SER A 41 12.89 25.26 17.11
N GLN A 42 12.92 26.53 16.70
CA GLN A 42 13.57 27.60 17.46
C GLN A 42 12.88 27.85 18.80
N VAL A 43 11.55 27.78 18.83
CA VAL A 43 10.78 27.93 20.08
C VAL A 43 11.04 26.76 21.03
N THR A 44 11.07 25.51 20.54
CA THR A 44 11.44 24.36 21.38
C THR A 44 12.87 24.45 21.89
N GLU A 45 13.81 25.01 21.14
CA GLU A 45 15.20 25.17 21.59
C GLU A 45 15.32 26.29 22.64
N ILE A 46 14.58 27.40 22.48
CA ILE A 46 14.55 28.51 23.44
C ILE A 46 13.95 28.07 24.79
N TYR A 47 12.96 27.19 24.76
CA TYR A 47 12.22 26.76 25.95
C TYR A 47 12.52 25.32 26.38
N LYS A 48 13.57 24.70 25.84
CA LYS A 48 13.91 23.27 26.03
C LYS A 48 14.05 22.88 27.50
N ASP A 49 14.61 23.77 28.31
CA ASP A 49 14.85 23.52 29.74
C ASP A 49 13.66 23.93 30.63
N ARG A 50 12.61 24.51 30.04
CA ARG A 50 11.45 25.10 30.75
C ARG A 50 10.12 24.42 30.46
N LEU A 51 10.02 23.68 29.36
CA LEU A 51 8.80 22.96 28.99
C LEU A 51 8.91 21.50 29.40
N SER A 52 7.94 21.03 30.18
CA SER A 52 7.72 19.58 30.28
C SER A 52 7.36 19.02 28.90
N GLU A 53 7.65 17.74 28.69
CA GLU A 53 7.33 17.05 27.44
C GLU A 53 5.82 17.14 27.12
N ASP A 54 4.98 17.07 28.16
CA ASP A 54 3.53 17.26 28.08
C ASP A 54 3.14 18.66 27.56
N ASN A 55 3.86 19.71 27.96
CA ASN A 55 3.58 21.09 27.52
C ASN A 55 3.97 21.28 26.05
N VAL A 56 5.10 20.71 25.60
CA VAL A 56 5.50 20.75 24.18
C VAL A 56 4.44 20.09 23.30
N VAL A 57 3.93 18.93 23.72
CA VAL A 57 2.87 18.22 23.02
C VAL A 57 1.56 19.01 23.04
N ALA A 58 1.19 19.63 24.16
CA ALA A 58 0.00 20.48 24.28
C ALA A 58 0.07 21.72 23.39
N ILE A 59 1.24 22.37 23.30
CA ILE A 59 1.48 23.53 22.46
C ILE A 59 1.42 23.15 20.98
N ALA A 60 2.12 22.08 20.59
CA ALA A 60 2.08 21.57 19.23
C ALA A 60 0.65 21.18 18.80
N ARG A 61 -0.11 20.56 19.72
CA ARG A 61 -1.55 20.28 19.55
C ARG A 61 -2.35 21.54 19.25
N ARG A 62 -2.18 22.58 20.06
CA ARG A 62 -2.94 23.83 19.94
C ARG A 62 -2.62 24.58 18.64
N LEU A 63 -1.36 24.59 18.22
CA LEU A 63 -0.93 25.25 16.99
C LEU A 63 -1.46 24.56 15.74
N LEU A 64 -1.44 23.22 15.70
CA LEU A 64 -1.98 22.47 14.57
C LEU A 64 -3.49 22.71 14.43
N ILE A 65 -4.23 22.75 15.55
CA ILE A 65 -5.67 23.06 15.55
C ILE A 65 -5.92 24.50 15.06
N GLU A 66 -5.16 25.48 15.54
CA GLU A 66 -5.36 26.89 15.19
C GLU A 66 -5.00 27.19 13.72
N ILE A 67 -3.99 26.51 13.17
CA ILE A 67 -3.60 26.64 11.76
C ILE A 67 -4.62 25.94 10.85
N GLY A 68 -5.09 24.75 11.22
CA GLY A 68 -6.19 24.07 10.52
C GLY A 68 -7.45 24.92 10.44
N SER A 69 -7.85 25.52 11.57
CA SER A 69 -9.04 26.36 11.68
C SER A 69 -8.95 27.65 10.84
N LYS A 70 -7.74 28.24 10.69
CA LYS A 70 -7.53 29.43 9.87
C LYS A 70 -7.56 29.15 8.36
N HIS A 71 -7.30 27.91 7.95
CA HIS A 71 -7.41 27.51 6.54
C HIS A 71 -8.86 27.29 6.09
N GLU A 72 -9.75 26.78 6.97
CA GLU A 72 -11.19 26.68 6.67
C GLU A 72 -11.87 28.06 6.51
N GLN A 73 -11.41 29.08 7.24
CA GLN A 73 -12.03 30.41 7.19
C GLN A 73 -11.57 31.29 6.01
N LYS A 74 -10.50 30.91 5.29
CA LYS A 74 -9.98 31.68 4.16
C LYS A 74 -10.64 31.37 2.80
N GLY A 75 -11.63 30.48 2.77
CA GLY A 75 -12.43 30.17 1.57
C GLY A 75 -13.47 31.22 1.18
N GLN A 76 -13.49 32.38 1.83
CA GLN A 76 -14.40 33.48 1.52
C GLN A 76 -13.56 34.74 1.24
N VAL A 77 -13.17 34.93 -0.01
CA VAL A 77 -12.46 36.12 -0.48
C VAL A 77 -13.40 36.96 -1.32
N ASP A 78 -13.72 38.15 -0.80
CA ASP A 78 -14.21 39.29 -1.57
C ASP A 78 -13.14 39.66 -2.61
N THR A 79 -13.52 39.61 -3.88
CA THR A 79 -12.70 40.08 -5.00
C THR A 79 -12.94 41.58 -5.17
N ASP A 80 -11.96 42.41 -4.80
CA ASP A 80 -11.79 43.75 -5.36
C ASP A 80 -10.30 44.13 -5.40
N ASP A 81 -9.91 44.65 -6.57
CA ASP A 81 -8.73 45.46 -6.93
C ASP A 81 -7.30 45.00 -6.61
N TRP A 82 -6.58 44.53 -7.63
CA TRP A 82 -5.12 44.66 -7.73
C TRP A 82 -4.66 44.86 -9.18
N ASP A 83 -4.41 46.13 -9.55
CA ASP A 83 -3.33 46.52 -10.45
C ASP A 83 -2.08 46.74 -9.57
N ASP A 84 -0.95 46.06 -9.83
CA ASP A 84 0.36 46.72 -10.00
C ASP A 84 1.47 45.72 -10.38
N ASP A 85 2.31 46.15 -11.30
CA ASP A 85 3.47 45.46 -11.87
C ASP A 85 4.67 45.52 -10.90
N SER A 86 5.32 44.38 -10.62
CA SER A 86 6.79 44.33 -10.35
C SER A 86 7.30 42.91 -10.15
N GLU A 87 7.69 42.25 -11.24
CA GLU A 87 8.59 41.10 -11.20
C GLU A 87 10.06 41.56 -11.23
N ALA A 88 10.78 41.34 -10.12
CA ALA A 88 12.23 41.21 -10.14
C ALA A 88 12.70 40.18 -9.09
N SER A 89 13.46 39.24 -9.60
CA SER A 89 14.04 38.05 -8.96
C SER A 89 14.78 38.26 -7.64
N LEU A 90 14.50 37.42 -6.64
CA LEU A 90 15.50 36.76 -5.79
C LEU A 90 14.97 35.37 -5.39
N GLY A 91 15.61 34.34 -5.95
CA GLY A 91 15.31 32.94 -5.72
C GLY A 91 16.00 32.36 -4.47
N ASN A 92 15.56 31.13 -4.16
CA ASN A 92 16.04 30.18 -3.15
C ASN A 92 15.64 30.46 -1.70
N GLY A 93 14.55 29.80 -1.26
CA GLY A 93 14.25 29.65 0.17
C GLY A 93 12.79 29.50 0.57
N ARG A 94 11.82 29.49 -0.36
CA ARG A 94 10.44 29.11 0.01
C ARG A 94 10.38 27.60 0.18
N ILE A 95 10.76 27.14 1.37
CA ILE A 95 10.33 25.83 1.87
C ILE A 95 8.81 25.81 1.72
N ASN A 96 8.31 24.88 0.92
CA ASN A 96 6.88 24.72 0.67
C ASN A 96 6.22 24.52 2.05
N ARG A 97 5.45 25.52 2.52
CA ARG A 97 4.92 25.55 3.89
C ARG A 97 4.15 24.25 4.19
N ASN A 98 3.49 23.67 3.19
CA ASN A 98 2.73 22.43 3.32
C ASN A 98 3.62 21.19 3.58
N GLN A 99 4.82 21.14 2.98
CA GLN A 99 5.81 20.10 3.30
C GLN A 99 6.31 20.25 4.75
N HIS A 100 6.54 21.49 5.19
CA HIS A 100 6.99 21.75 6.56
C HIS A 100 5.96 21.29 7.60
N PHE A 101 4.66 21.53 7.38
CA PHE A 101 3.62 21.09 8.31
C PHE A 101 3.50 19.57 8.42
N CYS A 102 3.74 18.85 7.32
CA CYS A 102 3.64 17.39 7.34
C CYS A 102 4.86 16.75 8.02
N SER A 103 6.06 17.33 7.86
CA SER A 103 7.23 16.92 8.65
C SER A 103 7.04 17.12 10.16
N ILE A 104 6.38 18.21 10.57
CA ILE A 104 6.08 18.47 11.99
C ILE A 104 5.09 17.42 12.53
N GLY A 105 4.08 17.06 11.74
CA GLY A 105 3.12 16.01 12.08
C GLY A 105 3.84 14.69 12.40
N ILE A 106 4.74 14.25 11.52
CA ILE A 106 5.53 13.02 11.73
C ILE A 106 6.42 13.12 12.98
N ASP A 107 7.12 14.24 13.18
CA ASP A 107 7.99 14.39 14.35
C ASP A 107 7.21 14.35 15.67
N ILE A 108 5.98 14.89 15.68
CA ILE A 108 5.07 14.76 16.83
C ILE A 108 4.64 13.31 17.01
N LEU A 109 4.31 12.60 15.92
CA LEU A 109 3.95 11.18 15.99
C LEU A 109 5.11 10.32 16.52
N ARG A 110 6.35 10.58 16.10
CA ARG A 110 7.56 9.89 16.59
C ARG A 110 7.80 10.08 18.09
N ARG A 111 7.49 11.27 18.61
CA ARG A 111 7.68 11.61 20.03
C ARG A 111 6.49 11.23 20.91
N SER A 112 5.32 11.02 20.30
CA SER A 112 4.11 10.70 21.05
C SER A 112 4.17 9.24 21.54
N PRO A 113 3.82 8.99 22.81
CA PRO A 113 3.58 7.64 23.31
C PRO A 113 2.56 6.93 22.40
N CYS A 114 2.83 5.67 22.04
CA CYS A 114 1.97 4.89 21.13
C CYS A 114 0.50 4.86 21.57
N ASP A 115 0.24 4.87 22.87
CA ASP A 115 -1.12 4.84 23.43
C ASP A 115 -1.93 6.11 23.14
N LEU A 116 -1.27 7.25 22.89
CA LEU A 116 -1.91 8.53 22.60
C LEU A 116 -2.21 8.75 21.11
N LEU A 117 -1.69 7.88 20.23
CA LEU A 117 -1.90 7.97 18.79
C LEU A 117 -3.32 7.55 18.38
N THR A 118 -3.91 6.63 19.14
CA THR A 118 -5.24 6.08 18.83
C THR A 118 -6.34 7.11 19.09
N GLY A 119 -6.95 7.61 18.02
CA GLY A 119 -8.09 8.52 18.11
C GLY A 119 -7.76 10.00 18.38
N SER A 120 -6.48 10.41 18.30
CA SER A 120 -6.13 11.83 18.43
C SER A 120 -6.64 12.63 17.23
N GLU A 121 -7.22 13.80 17.48
CA GLU A 121 -7.59 14.77 16.43
C GLU A 121 -6.38 15.20 15.60
N LEU A 122 -5.19 15.19 16.21
CA LEU A 122 -3.94 15.42 15.51
C LEU A 122 -3.66 14.40 14.41
N LEU A 123 -3.82 13.11 14.71
CA LEU A 123 -3.60 12.07 13.71
C LEU A 123 -4.61 12.21 12.57
N LYS A 124 -5.88 12.52 12.87
CA LYS A 124 -6.89 12.78 11.85
C LYS A 124 -6.51 13.95 10.95
N HIS A 125 -6.07 15.06 11.53
CA HIS A 125 -5.62 16.22 10.78
C HIS A 125 -4.35 15.92 9.96
N HIS A 126 -3.42 15.12 10.49
CA HIS A 126 -2.23 14.66 9.75
C HIS A 126 -2.62 13.81 8.53
N ILE A 127 -3.49 12.81 8.71
CA ILE A 127 -3.99 11.97 7.61
C ILE A 127 -4.78 12.79 6.59
N ALA A 128 -5.58 13.76 7.03
CA ALA A 128 -6.26 14.70 6.15
C ALA A 128 -5.26 15.56 5.36
N ASN A 129 -4.19 16.05 6.00
CA ASN A 129 -3.14 16.82 5.32
C ASN A 129 -2.40 15.98 4.28
N LEU A 130 -2.15 14.70 4.56
CA LEU A 130 -1.50 13.77 3.62
C LEU A 130 -2.35 13.58 2.35
N SER A 131 -3.68 13.67 2.44
CA SER A 131 -4.60 13.48 1.31
C SER A 131 -4.99 14.78 0.59
N GLN A 132 -5.16 15.90 1.30
CA GLN A 132 -5.84 17.09 0.75
C GLN A 132 -4.92 18.29 0.48
N SER A 133 -3.72 18.36 1.07
CA SER A 133 -2.86 19.55 0.98
C SER A 133 -1.91 19.51 -0.22
N ALA A 134 -2.47 19.54 -1.43
CA ALA A 134 -1.70 19.77 -2.65
C ALA A 134 -1.56 21.28 -2.96
N PRO A 135 -0.41 21.74 -3.47
CA PRO A 135 -0.29 23.06 -4.09
C PRO A 135 -1.37 23.29 -5.15
N GLU A 136 -1.91 24.51 -5.23
CA GLU A 136 -2.95 24.89 -6.19
C GLU A 136 -2.54 24.61 -7.64
N GLU A 137 -1.25 24.76 -7.98
CA GLU A 137 -0.72 24.45 -9.31
C GLU A 137 -0.82 22.96 -9.71
N PHE A 138 -1.10 22.06 -8.75
CA PHE A 138 -1.29 20.62 -8.99
C PHE A 138 -2.76 20.22 -9.07
N LEU A 139 -3.67 21.12 -8.72
CA LEU A 139 -5.11 20.87 -8.75
C LEU A 139 -5.65 21.18 -10.15
N ASP A 140 -6.53 20.31 -10.63
CA ASP A 140 -7.29 20.57 -11.84
C ASP A 140 -8.27 21.72 -11.57
N PRO A 141 -8.27 22.81 -12.35
CA PRO A 141 -9.08 24.00 -12.05
C PRO A 141 -10.59 23.79 -12.25
N ILE A 142 -11.04 22.59 -12.68
CA ILE A 142 -12.45 22.25 -12.85
C ILE A 142 -12.90 21.23 -11.79
N SER A 143 -12.20 20.10 -11.65
CA SER A 143 -12.55 19.09 -10.64
C SER A 143 -12.09 19.45 -9.23
N PHE A 144 -11.10 20.33 -9.09
CA PHE A 144 -10.39 20.64 -7.84
C PHE A 144 -9.66 19.46 -7.21
N ASP A 145 -9.52 18.35 -7.96
CA ASP A 145 -8.74 17.18 -7.57
C ASP A 145 -7.29 17.31 -8.05
N ILE A 146 -6.37 16.55 -7.45
CA ILE A 146 -4.97 16.50 -7.91
C ILE A 146 -4.93 15.90 -9.31
N MET A 147 -4.33 16.60 -10.28
CA MET A 147 -4.19 16.06 -11.65
C MET A 147 -3.40 14.74 -11.65
N HIS A 148 -3.83 13.79 -12.47
CA HIS A 148 -3.10 12.54 -12.72
C HIS A 148 -2.26 12.64 -14.00
N ASP A 149 -2.83 13.22 -15.06
CA ASP A 149 -2.14 13.46 -16.32
C ASP A 149 -2.37 14.91 -16.80
N PRO A 150 -1.57 15.87 -16.31
CA PRO A 150 -1.76 17.27 -16.64
C PRO A 150 -1.46 17.52 -18.13
N VAL A 151 -2.39 18.20 -18.79
CA VAL A 151 -2.34 18.53 -20.22
C VAL A 151 -2.65 20.00 -20.45
N VAL A 152 -1.98 20.60 -21.42
CA VAL A 152 -2.27 21.94 -21.90
C VAL A 152 -3.30 21.83 -23.01
N ILE A 153 -4.45 22.48 -22.82
CA ILE A 153 -5.50 22.61 -23.86
C ILE A 153 -5.14 23.75 -24.83
N SER A 154 -5.79 23.81 -25.99
CA SER A 154 -5.47 24.78 -27.05
C SER A 154 -5.58 26.25 -26.63
N SER A 155 -6.28 26.56 -25.55
CA SER A 155 -6.37 27.90 -24.96
C SER A 155 -5.19 28.27 -24.04
N GLY A 156 -4.26 27.34 -23.80
CA GLY A 156 -3.06 27.53 -22.98
C GLY A 156 -3.23 27.17 -21.50
N PHE A 157 -4.44 26.88 -21.04
CA PHE A 157 -4.69 26.42 -19.66
C PHE A 157 -4.26 24.97 -19.46
N VAL A 158 -3.93 24.62 -18.22
CA VAL A 158 -3.59 23.25 -17.81
C VAL A 158 -4.76 22.64 -17.07
N VAL A 159 -5.16 21.44 -17.46
CA VAL A 159 -6.23 20.65 -16.84
C VAL A 159 -5.81 19.19 -16.77
N ASP A 160 -6.55 18.38 -16.02
CA ASP A 160 -6.37 16.93 -16.12
C ASP A 160 -6.88 16.40 -17.47
N ARG A 161 -6.21 15.38 -18.03
CA ARG A 161 -6.67 14.75 -19.28
C ARG A 161 -8.09 14.20 -19.17
N SER A 162 -8.45 13.61 -18.03
CA SER A 162 -9.80 13.06 -17.81
C SER A 162 -10.87 14.15 -17.76
N THR A 163 -10.50 15.39 -17.42
CA THR A 163 -11.36 16.57 -17.51
C THR A 163 -11.50 17.06 -18.95
N ALA A 164 -10.42 17.03 -19.74
CA ALA A 164 -10.44 17.52 -21.12
C ALA A 164 -11.14 16.57 -22.11
N ILE A 165 -10.91 15.26 -21.99
CA ILE A 165 -11.38 14.25 -22.94
C ILE A 165 -12.16 13.14 -22.24
N ASN A 166 -13.24 12.68 -22.87
CA ASN A 166 -13.93 11.47 -22.44
C ASN A 166 -13.09 10.24 -22.84
N GLN A 167 -12.62 9.46 -21.87
CA GLN A 167 -11.77 8.30 -22.13
C GLN A 167 -12.40 7.24 -23.02
N SER A 168 -13.74 7.15 -23.06
CA SER A 168 -14.46 6.15 -23.86
C SER A 168 -14.63 6.55 -25.33
N SER A 169 -14.90 7.83 -25.60
CA SER A 169 -15.12 8.34 -26.97
C SER A 169 -13.88 8.98 -27.60
N GLY A 170 -12.92 9.43 -26.78
CA GLY A 170 -11.79 10.23 -27.24
C GLY A 170 -12.17 11.67 -27.62
N GLU A 171 -13.44 12.06 -27.42
CA GLU A 171 -13.94 13.40 -27.75
C GLU A 171 -13.71 14.38 -26.59
N LEU A 172 -13.60 15.66 -26.93
CA LEU A 172 -13.55 16.73 -25.93
C LEU A 172 -14.84 16.77 -25.12
N GLN A 173 -14.71 16.85 -23.79
CA GLN A 173 -15.86 17.08 -22.91
C GLN A 173 -16.34 18.52 -22.96
N LEU A 174 -15.45 19.45 -23.35
CA LEU A 174 -15.71 20.89 -23.42
C LEU A 174 -15.49 21.39 -24.85
N ALA A 175 -16.53 21.96 -25.45
CA ALA A 175 -16.42 22.60 -26.77
C ALA A 175 -15.71 23.96 -26.70
N THR A 176 -15.78 24.63 -25.54
CA THR A 176 -15.29 25.99 -25.32
C THR A 176 -14.56 26.07 -24.00
N CYS A 177 -13.46 26.83 -23.96
CA CYS A 177 -12.69 27.05 -22.75
C CYS A 177 -13.52 27.78 -21.68
N PRO A 178 -13.63 27.26 -20.44
CA PRO A 178 -14.43 27.90 -19.40
C PRO A 178 -13.85 29.25 -18.95
N TRP A 179 -12.54 29.48 -19.12
CA TRP A 179 -11.87 30.72 -18.72
C TRP A 179 -11.80 31.75 -19.85
N SER A 180 -11.33 31.36 -21.03
CA SER A 180 -11.13 32.31 -22.15
C SER A 180 -12.33 32.42 -23.09
N ARG A 181 -13.30 31.50 -23.00
CA ARG A 181 -14.45 31.37 -23.91
C ARG A 181 -14.09 31.14 -25.38
N VAL A 182 -12.86 30.73 -25.66
CA VAL A 182 -12.39 30.36 -27.01
C VAL A 182 -12.76 28.90 -27.31
N GLU A 183 -13.15 28.61 -28.55
CA GLU A 183 -13.39 27.24 -29.01
C GLU A 183 -12.12 26.38 -28.84
N LEU A 184 -12.30 25.17 -28.30
CA LEU A 184 -11.19 24.26 -28.03
C LEU A 184 -10.92 23.37 -29.24
N SER A 185 -9.64 23.21 -29.58
CA SER A 185 -9.17 22.17 -30.49
C SER A 185 -9.03 20.84 -29.72
N PRO A 186 -9.29 19.69 -30.36
CA PRO A 186 -9.10 18.37 -29.73
C PRO A 186 -7.65 18.03 -29.39
N GLU A 187 -6.68 18.83 -29.84
CA GLU A 187 -5.27 18.63 -29.54
C GLU A 187 -4.93 18.96 -28.08
N LEU A 188 -4.35 17.97 -27.39
CA LEU A 188 -3.84 18.10 -26.02
C LEU A 188 -2.33 17.93 -25.99
N TYR A 189 -1.64 18.83 -25.30
CA TYR A 189 -0.19 18.80 -25.19
C TYR A 189 0.22 18.40 -23.76
N PRO A 190 0.99 17.32 -23.55
CA PRO A 190 1.39 16.91 -22.20
C PRO A 190 2.18 18.00 -21.47
N ALA A 191 1.78 18.34 -20.24
CA ALA A 191 2.48 19.32 -19.41
C ALA A 191 3.67 18.67 -18.67
N LEU A 192 4.67 18.21 -19.42
CA LEU A 192 5.76 17.35 -18.91
C LEU A 192 6.47 17.90 -17.66
N ARG A 193 6.74 19.21 -17.62
CA ARG A 193 7.40 19.85 -16.46
C ARG A 193 6.52 19.84 -15.22
N LEU A 194 5.22 20.07 -15.37
CA LEU A 194 4.28 20.01 -14.26
C LEU A 194 4.14 18.56 -13.77
N LYS A 195 3.99 17.61 -14.70
CA LYS A 195 3.95 16.19 -14.39
C LYS A 195 5.16 15.75 -13.57
N GLN A 196 6.38 16.18 -13.94
CA GLN A 196 7.59 15.89 -13.17
C GLN A 196 7.52 16.45 -11.74
N LYS A 197 7.15 17.73 -11.56
CA LYS A 197 6.98 18.33 -10.23
C LYS A 197 5.95 17.58 -9.38
N MET A 198 4.86 17.16 -10.01
CA MET A 198 3.80 16.40 -9.35
C MET A 198 4.30 15.01 -8.93
N THR A 199 5.08 14.35 -9.78
CA THR A 199 5.73 13.08 -9.44
C THR A 199 6.67 13.23 -8.24
N GLU A 200 7.49 14.27 -8.20
CA GLU A 200 8.37 14.59 -7.06
C GLU A 200 7.55 14.82 -5.79
N PHE A 201 6.49 15.64 -5.87
CA PHE A 201 5.57 15.87 -4.76
C PHE A 201 4.92 14.58 -4.25
N LYS A 202 4.31 13.78 -5.15
CA LYS A 202 3.65 12.52 -4.80
C LYS A 202 4.64 11.53 -4.19
N SER A 203 5.87 11.45 -4.69
CA SER A 203 6.91 10.58 -4.13
C SER A 203 7.29 10.95 -2.68
N GLY A 204 7.42 12.25 -2.38
CA GLY A 204 7.64 12.72 -1.01
C GLY A 204 6.46 12.40 -0.09
N ARG A 205 5.22 12.49 -0.59
CA ARG A 205 4.03 12.09 0.17
C ARG A 205 3.98 10.61 0.47
N VAL A 206 4.34 9.75 -0.49
CA VAL A 206 4.40 8.31 -0.25
C VAL A 206 5.41 7.99 0.85
N ASP A 207 6.59 8.60 0.83
CA ASP A 207 7.61 8.40 1.88
C ASP A 207 7.05 8.75 3.27
N GLU A 208 6.44 9.93 3.41
CA GLU A 208 5.75 10.37 4.62
C GLU A 208 4.63 9.40 5.06
N MET A 209 3.87 8.86 4.11
CA MET A 209 2.78 7.91 4.38
C MET A 209 3.30 6.54 4.79
N ILE A 210 4.38 6.03 4.17
CA ILE A 210 5.03 4.77 4.57
C ILE A 210 5.52 4.89 6.01
N GLU A 211 6.13 6.02 6.36
CA GLU A 211 6.61 6.25 7.70
C GLU A 211 5.45 6.32 8.71
N THR A 212 4.43 7.10 8.39
CA THR A 212 3.21 7.23 9.21
C THR A 212 2.55 5.85 9.41
N ALA A 213 2.42 5.06 8.34
CA ALA A 213 1.86 3.71 8.38
C ALA A 213 2.71 2.77 9.25
N SER A 214 4.04 2.85 9.19
CA SER A 214 4.95 2.09 10.06
C SER A 214 4.71 2.42 11.54
N LEU A 215 4.58 3.70 11.89
CA LEU A 215 4.27 4.12 13.25
C LEU A 215 2.90 3.60 13.71
N LEU A 216 1.88 3.70 12.86
CA LEU A 216 0.53 3.21 13.16
C LEU A 216 0.49 1.69 13.34
N LEU A 217 1.27 0.95 12.55
CA LEU A 217 1.37 -0.50 12.67
C LEU A 217 2.02 -0.91 13.99
N ASN A 218 3.08 -0.21 14.40
CA ASN A 218 3.75 -0.43 15.69
C ASN A 218 2.82 -0.09 16.87
N ALA A 219 2.01 0.96 16.74
CA ALA A 219 0.98 1.33 17.71
C ALA A 219 -0.27 0.42 17.66
N LYS A 220 -0.31 -0.57 16.75
CA LYS A 220 -1.45 -1.47 16.51
C LYS A 220 -2.75 -0.74 16.14
N ASN A 221 -2.66 0.47 15.58
CA ASN A 221 -3.82 1.19 15.05
C ASN A 221 -4.11 0.75 13.61
N GLU A 222 -4.70 -0.44 13.48
CA GLU A 222 -4.98 -1.08 12.18
C GLU A 222 -5.90 -0.24 11.29
N ARG A 223 -6.90 0.43 11.87
CA ARG A 223 -7.89 1.18 11.11
C ARG A 223 -7.25 2.33 10.36
N ASP A 224 -6.44 3.14 11.06
CA ASP A 224 -5.79 4.29 10.44
C ASP A 224 -4.59 3.86 9.59
N PHE A 225 -3.90 2.76 9.96
CA PHE A 225 -2.91 2.13 9.10
C PHE A 225 -3.48 1.80 7.71
N CYS A 226 -4.62 1.11 7.63
CA CYS A 226 -5.23 0.75 6.35
C CYS A 226 -5.55 1.99 5.49
N LYS A 227 -6.07 3.05 6.09
CA LYS A 227 -6.37 4.30 5.36
C LYS A 227 -5.10 4.95 4.79
N VAL A 228 -4.06 5.10 5.61
CA VAL A 228 -2.79 5.70 5.16
C VAL A 228 -2.14 4.85 4.09
N PHE A 229 -2.21 3.53 4.23
CA PHE A 229 -1.72 2.60 3.24
C PHE A 229 -2.49 2.70 1.91
N GLU A 230 -3.81 2.79 1.93
CA GLU A 230 -4.63 2.98 0.72
C GLU A 230 -4.25 4.27 -0.03
N LEU A 231 -4.05 5.38 0.70
CA LEU A 231 -3.57 6.64 0.12
C LEU A 231 -2.16 6.50 -0.49
N ALA A 232 -1.23 5.84 0.23
CA ALA A 232 0.11 5.60 -0.28
C ALA A 232 0.09 4.75 -1.55
N GLN A 233 -0.81 3.76 -1.59
CA GLN A 233 -0.98 2.88 -2.72
C GLN A 233 -1.53 3.62 -3.94
N GLU A 234 -2.52 4.49 -3.77
CA GLU A 234 -3.07 5.34 -4.84
C GLU A 234 -1.97 6.22 -5.44
N PHE A 235 -1.19 6.91 -4.59
CA PHE A 235 -0.08 7.73 -5.04
C PHE A 235 1.02 6.91 -5.72
N MET A 236 1.27 5.68 -5.26
CA MET A 236 2.24 4.76 -5.87
C MET A 236 1.78 4.26 -7.25
N ASP A 237 0.48 3.96 -7.39
CA ASP A 237 -0.11 3.57 -8.68
C ASP A 237 -0.04 4.71 -9.69
N ASP A 238 -0.22 5.96 -9.25
CA ASP A 238 -0.10 7.16 -10.08
C ASP A 238 1.32 7.42 -10.59
N ILE A 239 2.32 7.41 -9.70
CA ILE A 239 3.72 7.70 -10.08
C ILE A 239 4.39 6.50 -10.77
N GLY A 240 3.84 5.30 -10.55
CA GLY A 240 4.33 4.06 -11.11
C GLY A 240 5.52 3.46 -10.31
N PRO A 241 5.47 2.17 -9.96
CA PRO A 241 6.49 1.55 -9.09
C PRO A 241 7.88 1.45 -9.75
N ASN A 242 7.95 1.46 -11.08
CA ASN A 242 9.22 1.36 -11.81
C ASN A 242 10.07 2.63 -11.71
N GLY A 243 9.45 3.81 -11.65
CA GLY A 243 10.16 5.09 -11.49
C GLY A 243 10.63 5.32 -10.05
N HIS A 244 9.94 4.70 -9.08
CA HIS A 244 10.15 4.91 -7.65
C HIS A 244 10.39 3.59 -6.91
N ARG A 245 11.36 2.82 -7.41
CA ARG A 245 11.63 1.44 -6.96
C ARG A 245 11.82 1.31 -5.45
N GLU A 246 12.57 2.23 -4.85
CA GLU A 246 12.87 2.18 -3.41
C GLU A 246 11.60 2.33 -2.56
N LEU A 247 10.78 3.35 -2.86
CA LEU A 247 9.50 3.57 -2.18
C LEU A 247 8.54 2.40 -2.37
N ALA A 248 8.45 1.86 -3.59
CA ALA A 248 7.62 0.70 -3.87
C ALA A 248 8.07 -0.55 -3.09
N VAL A 249 9.39 -0.76 -2.97
CA VAL A 249 9.97 -1.84 -2.14
C VAL A 249 9.61 -1.64 -0.67
N GLN A 250 9.82 -0.44 -0.13
CA GLN A 250 9.51 -0.14 1.27
C GLN A 250 8.02 -0.33 1.58
N LEU A 251 7.14 0.14 0.69
CA LEU A 251 5.69 -0.06 0.79
C LEU A 251 5.33 -1.55 0.78
N ALA A 252 5.88 -2.33 -0.15
CA ALA A 252 5.66 -3.78 -0.21
C ALA A 252 6.17 -4.52 1.03
N GLU A 253 7.35 -4.17 1.54
CA GLU A 253 7.91 -4.78 2.75
C GLU A 253 7.06 -4.45 3.98
N LEU A 254 6.61 -3.21 4.12
CA LEU A 254 5.71 -2.78 5.18
C LEU A 254 4.41 -3.58 5.13
N VAL A 255 3.79 -3.70 3.96
CA VAL A 255 2.56 -4.48 3.75
C VAL A 255 2.76 -5.95 4.06
N LEU A 256 3.82 -6.59 3.57
CA LEU A 256 4.10 -8.00 3.81
C LEU A 256 4.55 -8.29 5.26
N SER A 257 4.96 -7.28 6.02
CA SER A 257 5.21 -7.42 7.47
C SER A 257 3.91 -7.74 8.23
N THR A 258 2.76 -7.28 7.73
CA THR A 258 1.44 -7.51 8.36
C THR A 258 1.04 -8.98 8.42
N LEU A 259 1.60 -9.85 7.56
CA LEU A 259 1.41 -11.31 7.59
C LEU A 259 1.83 -11.95 8.93
N THR A 260 2.76 -11.31 9.66
CA THR A 260 3.26 -11.82 10.95
C THR A 260 2.51 -11.27 12.15
N LEU A 261 1.68 -10.24 11.94
CA LEU A 261 0.97 -9.55 13.01
C LEU A 261 -0.38 -10.22 13.25
N LYS A 262 -0.79 -10.28 14.51
CA LYS A 262 -2.12 -10.75 14.89
C LYS A 262 -3.09 -9.57 14.76
N PRO A 263 -4.18 -9.70 13.96
CA PRO A 263 -5.18 -8.65 13.87
C PRO A 263 -5.93 -8.49 15.19
N SER A 264 -6.46 -7.29 15.41
CA SER A 264 -7.22 -6.90 16.60
C SER A 264 -8.57 -7.60 16.67
N ASP A 265 -9.16 -7.87 15.50
CA ASP A 265 -10.35 -8.69 15.36
C ASP A 265 -9.94 -10.17 15.17
N PRO A 266 -10.28 -11.06 16.13
CA PRO A 266 -9.91 -12.48 16.06
C PRO A 266 -10.62 -13.23 14.93
N SER A 267 -11.67 -12.66 14.32
CA SER A 267 -12.34 -13.26 13.17
C SER A 267 -11.54 -13.11 11.87
N ARG A 268 -10.63 -12.13 11.83
CA ARG A 268 -9.76 -11.85 10.68
C ARG A 268 -8.46 -12.63 10.80
N LEU A 269 -7.95 -13.10 9.67
CA LEU A 269 -6.64 -13.78 9.62
C LEU A 269 -5.47 -12.81 9.44
N CYS A 270 -5.72 -11.66 8.80
CA CYS A 270 -4.72 -10.64 8.54
C CYS A 270 -5.34 -9.22 8.52
N ILE A 271 -4.48 -8.21 8.71
CA ILE A 271 -4.83 -6.78 8.70
C ILE A 271 -5.24 -6.32 7.29
N LEU A 272 -4.65 -6.90 6.24
CA LEU A 272 -4.94 -6.54 4.84
C LEU A 272 -5.58 -7.72 4.10
N GLN A 273 -6.28 -7.41 3.01
CA GLN A 273 -6.93 -8.41 2.16
C GLN A 273 -5.88 -9.25 1.40
N PRO A 274 -6.16 -10.53 1.10
CA PRO A 274 -5.22 -11.41 0.38
C PRO A 274 -4.76 -10.82 -0.96
N SER A 275 -5.68 -10.24 -1.73
CA SER A 275 -5.39 -9.63 -3.04
C SER A 275 -4.40 -8.48 -2.98
N VAL A 276 -4.48 -7.64 -1.92
CA VAL A 276 -3.55 -6.53 -1.69
C VAL A 276 -2.15 -7.06 -1.39
N LEU A 277 -2.05 -8.09 -0.54
CA LEU A 277 -0.78 -8.73 -0.21
C LEU A 277 -0.14 -9.39 -1.44
N THR A 278 -0.94 -10.08 -2.26
CA THR A 278 -0.49 -10.67 -3.52
C THR A 278 0.03 -9.61 -4.49
N LYS A 279 -0.70 -8.49 -4.68
CA LYS A 279 -0.24 -7.37 -5.51
C LYS A 279 1.15 -6.90 -5.08
N HIS A 280 1.37 -6.72 -3.77
CA HIS A 280 2.65 -6.24 -3.24
C HIS A 280 3.76 -7.27 -3.29
N PHE A 281 3.42 -8.55 -3.11
CA PHE A 281 4.35 -9.66 -3.30
C PHE A 281 4.89 -9.68 -4.73
N LEU A 282 3.98 -9.62 -5.72
CA LEU A 282 4.33 -9.60 -7.14
C LEU A 282 5.06 -8.31 -7.54
N MET A 283 4.68 -7.18 -6.97
CA MET A 283 5.41 -5.92 -7.13
C MET A 283 6.86 -6.09 -6.64
N LEU A 284 7.08 -6.62 -5.44
CA LEU A 284 8.41 -6.85 -4.88
C LEU A 284 9.24 -7.84 -5.74
N HIS A 285 8.62 -8.89 -6.27
CA HIS A 285 9.24 -9.82 -7.22
C HIS A 285 9.70 -9.12 -8.51
N SER A 286 8.84 -8.27 -9.08
CA SER A 286 9.16 -7.56 -10.32
C SER A 286 10.26 -6.49 -10.18
N LEU A 287 10.38 -5.88 -8.99
CA LEU A 287 11.25 -4.72 -8.77
C LEU A 287 12.66 -5.10 -8.31
N LYS A 288 12.83 -6.14 -7.49
CA LYS A 288 14.11 -6.45 -6.89
C LYS A 288 14.95 -7.42 -7.75
N GLN A 289 16.26 -7.14 -7.83
CA GLN A 289 17.24 -8.07 -8.37
C GLN A 289 17.43 -9.27 -7.41
N ALA A 290 17.74 -10.43 -7.98
CA ALA A 290 17.52 -11.77 -7.42
C ALA A 290 17.99 -12.05 -5.98
N THR A 291 19.02 -11.39 -5.45
CA THR A 291 19.73 -11.88 -4.25
C THR A 291 18.99 -11.72 -2.93
N LEU A 292 18.40 -10.56 -2.64
CA LEU A 292 17.61 -10.35 -1.39
C LEU A 292 16.21 -10.99 -1.48
N VAL A 293 15.68 -11.10 -2.69
CA VAL A 293 14.35 -11.66 -2.98
C VAL A 293 14.31 -13.16 -2.70
N GLN A 294 15.38 -13.87 -3.06
CA GLN A 294 15.45 -15.34 -2.99
C GLN A 294 15.34 -15.93 -1.59
N ALA A 295 15.67 -15.16 -0.55
CA ALA A 295 15.50 -15.58 0.84
C ALA A 295 14.18 -15.09 1.44
N TYR A 296 13.77 -13.86 1.13
CA TYR A 296 12.62 -13.22 1.75
C TYR A 296 11.27 -13.70 1.18
N LEU A 297 11.12 -13.75 -0.15
CA LEU A 297 9.84 -14.09 -0.77
C LEU A 297 9.34 -15.51 -0.47
N PRO A 298 10.18 -16.56 -0.46
CA PRO A 298 9.73 -17.89 -0.09
C PRO A 298 9.16 -17.97 1.33
N ILE A 299 9.76 -17.23 2.28
CA ILE A 299 9.25 -17.15 3.65
C ILE A 299 7.86 -16.51 3.66
N LYS A 300 7.66 -15.44 2.88
CA LYS A 300 6.36 -14.77 2.77
C LYS A 300 5.31 -15.63 2.07
N ALA A 301 5.68 -16.32 1.00
CA ALA A 301 4.81 -17.27 0.31
C ALA A 301 4.34 -18.40 1.25
N PHE A 302 5.27 -18.93 2.06
CA PHE A 302 4.94 -19.91 3.08
C PHE A 302 3.98 -19.34 4.13
N GLN A 303 4.20 -18.11 4.62
CA GLN A 303 3.27 -17.45 5.55
C GLN A 303 1.86 -17.28 4.97
N MET A 304 1.73 -16.98 3.67
CA MET A 304 0.41 -16.94 3.00
C MET A 304 -0.24 -18.34 2.96
N SER A 305 0.55 -19.40 2.72
CA SER A 305 0.05 -20.78 2.78
C SER A 305 -0.43 -21.18 4.19
N GLU A 306 0.22 -20.68 5.25
CA GLU A 306 -0.25 -20.87 6.63
C GLU A 306 -1.59 -20.17 6.88
N MET A 307 -1.87 -19.04 6.21
CA MET A 307 -3.17 -18.37 6.31
C MET A 307 -4.29 -19.22 5.69
N VAL A 308 -4.02 -19.90 4.57
CA VAL A 308 -4.96 -20.90 4.01
C VAL A 308 -5.26 -21.99 5.05
N GLN A 309 -4.24 -22.56 5.67
CA GLN A 309 -4.42 -23.62 6.68
C GLN A 309 -5.17 -23.13 7.91
N LYS A 310 -4.89 -21.91 8.39
CA LYS A 310 -5.63 -21.28 9.49
C LYS A 310 -7.11 -21.07 9.13
N ALA A 311 -7.38 -20.59 7.92
CA ALA A 311 -8.75 -20.42 7.42
C ALA A 311 -9.50 -21.77 7.39
N ILE A 312 -8.87 -22.81 6.85
CA ILE A 312 -9.41 -24.18 6.81
C ILE A 312 -9.67 -24.70 8.22
N GLY A 313 -8.71 -24.54 9.14
CA GLY A 313 -8.84 -24.97 10.54
C GLY A 313 -9.93 -24.22 11.30
N GLY A 314 -10.18 -22.95 10.95
CA GLY A 314 -11.26 -22.13 11.46
C GLY A 314 -12.62 -22.34 10.76
N ASN A 315 -12.73 -23.27 9.82
CA ASN A 315 -13.90 -23.49 8.96
C ASN A 315 -14.36 -22.23 8.19
N GLN A 316 -13.43 -21.32 7.88
CA GLN A 316 -13.67 -20.10 7.08
C GLN A 316 -13.39 -20.39 5.60
N PHE A 317 -14.22 -21.25 4.98
CA PHE A 317 -13.92 -21.79 3.64
C PHE A 317 -13.86 -20.74 2.53
N ASP A 318 -14.74 -19.74 2.54
CA ASP A 318 -14.71 -18.66 1.53
C ASP A 318 -13.42 -17.84 1.63
N GLU A 319 -12.91 -17.65 2.84
CA GLU A 319 -11.64 -16.95 3.07
C GLU A 319 -10.45 -17.84 2.66
N ALA A 320 -10.51 -19.14 2.98
CA ALA A 320 -9.51 -20.10 2.54
C ALA A 320 -9.38 -20.14 1.01
N GLU A 321 -10.50 -20.08 0.28
CA GLU A 321 -10.49 -20.03 -1.19
C GLU A 321 -9.81 -18.77 -1.74
N LYS A 322 -10.04 -17.59 -1.14
CA LYS A 322 -9.36 -16.35 -1.55
C LYS A 322 -7.86 -16.42 -1.34
N TRP A 323 -7.42 -16.90 -0.17
CA TRP A 323 -5.99 -17.08 0.11
C TRP A 323 -5.36 -18.11 -0.82
N LEU A 324 -6.06 -19.19 -1.11
CA LEU A 324 -5.58 -20.24 -1.99
C LEU A 324 -5.43 -19.74 -3.42
N ALA A 325 -6.40 -18.97 -3.94
CA ALA A 325 -6.29 -18.32 -5.24
C ALA A 325 -5.07 -17.38 -5.33
N CYS A 326 -4.80 -16.63 -4.25
CA CYS A 326 -3.61 -15.78 -4.14
C CYS A 326 -2.31 -16.59 -4.15
N CYS A 327 -2.26 -17.70 -3.43
CA CYS A 327 -1.11 -18.61 -3.43
C CYS A 327 -0.87 -19.21 -4.82
N THR A 328 -1.92 -19.60 -5.54
CA THR A 328 -1.80 -20.09 -6.92
C THR A 328 -1.23 -19.01 -7.84
N GLU A 329 -1.76 -17.78 -7.78
CA GLU A 329 -1.24 -16.68 -8.59
C GLU A 329 0.25 -16.39 -8.31
N ILE A 330 0.67 -16.47 -7.04
CA ILE A 330 2.07 -16.30 -6.63
C ILE A 330 2.94 -17.42 -7.18
N GLN A 331 2.52 -18.68 -7.05
CA GLN A 331 3.26 -19.83 -7.57
C GLN A 331 3.45 -19.73 -9.09
N ASP A 332 2.39 -19.36 -9.82
CA ASP A 332 2.41 -19.25 -11.28
C ASP A 332 3.34 -18.13 -11.77
N LYS A 333 3.32 -16.97 -11.10
CA LYS A 333 4.11 -15.79 -11.52
C LYS A 333 5.54 -15.78 -10.98
N CYS A 334 5.82 -16.54 -9.92
CA CYS A 334 7.13 -16.62 -9.27
C CYS A 334 7.72 -18.04 -9.32
N GLU A 335 7.42 -18.80 -10.39
CA GLU A 335 7.90 -20.18 -10.57
C GLU A 335 9.43 -20.26 -10.43
N ASP A 336 10.15 -19.27 -10.95
CA ASP A 336 11.61 -19.17 -10.89
C ASP A 336 12.18 -19.15 -9.45
N LEU A 337 11.43 -18.60 -8.50
CA LEU A 337 11.82 -18.51 -7.10
C LEU A 337 11.25 -19.62 -6.22
N LEU A 338 10.08 -20.14 -6.58
CA LEU A 338 9.30 -21.09 -5.78
C LEU A 338 9.40 -22.51 -6.33
N THR A 339 10.63 -22.95 -6.64
CA THR A 339 10.92 -24.33 -7.06
C THR A 339 11.43 -25.21 -5.93
N GLY A 340 11.18 -26.51 -6.05
CA GLY A 340 11.71 -27.54 -5.14
C GLY A 340 11.18 -27.37 -3.72
N ASN A 341 12.08 -27.23 -2.73
CA ASN A 341 11.68 -27.16 -1.33
C ASN A 341 11.03 -25.81 -0.93
N LYS A 342 10.96 -24.85 -1.85
CA LYS A 342 10.37 -23.51 -1.64
C LYS A 342 8.97 -23.38 -2.23
N GLU A 343 8.50 -24.42 -2.91
CA GLU A 343 7.21 -24.44 -3.58
C GLU A 343 6.05 -24.39 -2.59
N ILE A 344 4.99 -23.66 -2.94
CA ILE A 344 3.78 -23.66 -2.14
C ILE A 344 3.08 -25.01 -2.35
N PRO A 345 2.71 -25.75 -1.29
CA PRO A 345 2.09 -27.08 -1.43
C PRO A 345 0.61 -26.97 -1.84
N LEU A 346 0.33 -26.34 -2.99
CA LEU A 346 -1.01 -26.00 -3.46
C LEU A 346 -1.92 -27.22 -3.49
N GLY A 347 -1.49 -28.33 -4.08
CA GLY A 347 -2.27 -29.56 -4.15
C GLY A 347 -2.70 -30.09 -2.78
N LYS A 348 -1.85 -29.98 -1.76
CA LYS A 348 -2.18 -30.36 -0.38
C LYS A 348 -3.21 -29.40 0.23
N LEU A 349 -3.01 -28.09 0.09
CA LEU A 349 -3.94 -27.08 0.64
C LEU A 349 -5.35 -27.22 0.05
N HIS A 350 -5.39 -27.48 -1.25
CA HIS A 350 -6.59 -27.74 -2.02
C HIS A 350 -7.31 -29.03 -1.56
N LEU A 351 -6.57 -30.11 -1.32
CA LEU A 351 -7.10 -31.35 -0.77
C LEU A 351 -7.64 -31.15 0.66
N ASP A 352 -6.85 -30.51 1.53
CA ASP A 352 -7.23 -30.19 2.92
C ASP A 352 -8.54 -29.38 2.97
N LEU A 353 -8.69 -28.41 2.06
CA LEU A 353 -9.92 -27.60 1.92
C LEU A 353 -11.11 -28.47 1.49
N ALA A 354 -10.93 -29.32 0.49
CA ALA A 354 -11.98 -30.20 -0.03
C ALA A 354 -12.43 -31.24 1.01
N GLU A 355 -11.49 -31.85 1.72
CA GLU A 355 -11.76 -32.80 2.82
C GLU A 355 -12.58 -32.15 3.93
N LYS A 356 -12.21 -30.93 4.34
CA LYS A 356 -12.90 -30.23 5.43
C LYS A 356 -14.30 -29.74 5.05
N ARG A 357 -14.54 -29.42 3.78
CA ARG A 357 -15.87 -29.02 3.28
C ARG A 357 -16.82 -30.21 3.10
N GLY A 358 -16.26 -31.41 2.89
CA GLY A 358 -16.97 -32.69 2.90
C GLY A 358 -17.66 -33.10 1.58
N GLY A 359 -17.89 -34.41 1.47
CA GLY A 359 -18.96 -35.12 0.76
C GLY A 359 -19.04 -35.05 -0.77
N ASN A 360 -19.14 -33.85 -1.34
CA ASN A 360 -19.35 -33.63 -2.77
C ASN A 360 -18.34 -32.66 -3.39
N HIS A 361 -17.63 -31.88 -2.56
CA HIS A 361 -16.63 -30.94 -3.07
C HIS A 361 -15.36 -31.62 -3.57
N LEU A 362 -15.06 -32.84 -3.11
CA LEU A 362 -13.96 -33.65 -3.63
C LEU A 362 -14.17 -33.99 -5.11
N GLU A 363 -15.42 -34.21 -5.55
CA GLU A 363 -15.74 -34.51 -6.95
C GLU A 363 -15.61 -33.27 -7.84
N VAL A 364 -16.08 -32.12 -7.36
CA VAL A 364 -15.86 -30.81 -8.05
C VAL A 364 -14.37 -30.47 -8.10
N PHE A 365 -13.64 -30.80 -7.04
CA PHE A 365 -12.21 -30.62 -6.93
C PHE A 365 -11.43 -31.46 -7.95
N VAL A 366 -11.71 -32.75 -8.05
CA VAL A 366 -11.14 -33.65 -9.07
C VAL A 366 -11.41 -33.13 -10.48
N ASN A 367 -12.61 -32.61 -10.73
CA ASN A 367 -13.02 -32.13 -12.04
C ASN A 367 -12.37 -30.78 -12.43
N ARG A 368 -11.83 -30.03 -11.47
CA ARG A 368 -11.15 -28.74 -11.72
C ARG A 368 -9.67 -28.87 -12.01
N PHE A 369 -9.04 -30.00 -11.69
CA PHE A 369 -7.62 -30.18 -11.91
C PHE A 369 -7.29 -30.12 -13.40
N THR A 370 -6.51 -29.12 -13.76
CA THR A 370 -5.85 -29.10 -15.07
C THR A 370 -4.75 -30.17 -15.10
N ASN A 371 -4.38 -30.60 -16.30
CA ASN A 371 -3.26 -31.52 -16.52
C ASN A 371 -1.96 -31.11 -15.78
N ILE A 372 -1.76 -29.81 -15.55
CA ILE A 372 -0.58 -29.24 -14.88
C ILE A 372 -0.60 -29.52 -13.38
N GLU A 373 -1.70 -29.21 -12.70
CA GLU A 373 -1.82 -29.43 -11.26
C GLU A 373 -1.79 -30.94 -10.92
N MET A 374 -2.26 -31.76 -11.86
CA MET A 374 -2.28 -33.21 -11.70
C MET A 374 -0.88 -33.81 -11.83
N ALA A 375 -0.09 -33.32 -12.79
CA ALA A 375 1.32 -33.65 -12.90
C ALA A 375 2.08 -33.29 -11.61
N PHE A 376 1.69 -32.19 -10.96
CA PHE A 376 2.27 -31.77 -9.70
C PHE A 376 1.98 -32.73 -8.54
N ILE A 377 0.72 -33.16 -8.37
CA ILE A 377 0.36 -34.15 -7.34
C ILE A 377 1.14 -35.44 -7.54
N LEU A 378 1.19 -35.96 -8.77
CA LEU A 378 1.92 -37.18 -9.08
C LEU A 378 3.42 -37.02 -8.82
N ARG A 379 4.01 -35.86 -9.12
CA ARG A 379 5.42 -35.57 -8.79
C ARG A 379 5.67 -35.56 -7.28
N SER A 380 4.76 -34.99 -6.49
CA SER A 380 4.84 -34.98 -5.02
C SER A 380 4.74 -36.38 -4.41
N TRP A 381 4.08 -37.32 -5.10
CA TRP A 381 3.99 -38.72 -4.72
C TRP A 381 5.18 -39.57 -5.20
N GLY A 382 6.18 -38.95 -5.84
CA GLY A 382 7.41 -39.61 -6.28
C GLY A 382 7.29 -40.39 -7.58
N PHE A 383 6.27 -40.13 -8.41
CA PHE A 383 6.19 -40.74 -9.74
C PHE A 383 7.26 -40.16 -10.67
N ALA A 384 7.82 -40.99 -11.54
CA ALA A 384 8.79 -40.57 -12.54
C ALA A 384 8.13 -39.69 -13.61
N GLN A 385 8.87 -38.73 -14.18
CA GLN A 385 8.33 -37.76 -15.15
C GLN A 385 7.66 -38.44 -16.36
N GLU A 386 8.22 -39.53 -16.88
CA GLU A 386 7.61 -40.30 -17.98
C GLU A 386 6.25 -40.89 -17.58
N THR A 387 6.10 -41.37 -16.34
CA THR A 387 4.82 -41.88 -15.83
C THR A 387 3.80 -40.76 -15.66
N ILE A 388 4.26 -39.59 -15.21
CA ILE A 388 3.43 -38.40 -15.09
C ILE A 388 2.92 -37.96 -16.45
N ASP A 389 3.79 -37.87 -17.45
CA ASP A 389 3.44 -37.45 -18.81
C ASP A 389 2.46 -38.44 -19.45
N GLU A 390 2.66 -39.75 -19.26
CA GLU A 390 1.74 -40.80 -19.72
C GLU A 390 0.38 -40.71 -19.00
N MET A 391 0.37 -40.57 -17.67
CA MET A 391 -0.87 -40.45 -16.87
C MET A 391 -1.66 -39.19 -17.24
N THR A 392 -0.97 -38.06 -17.41
CA THR A 392 -1.57 -36.78 -17.78
C THR A 392 -2.12 -36.81 -19.21
N ARG A 393 -1.46 -37.56 -20.11
CA ARG A 393 -1.92 -37.80 -21.49
C ARG A 393 -3.11 -38.76 -21.57
N CYS A 394 -3.16 -39.76 -20.70
CA CYS A 394 -4.22 -40.78 -20.66
C CYS A 394 -5.43 -40.38 -19.80
N ALA A 395 -5.30 -39.36 -18.96
CA ALA A 395 -6.34 -38.92 -18.04
C ALA A 395 -7.60 -38.39 -18.74
N ARG A 396 -8.55 -39.28 -19.04
CA ARG A 396 -9.97 -38.93 -18.94
C ARG A 396 -10.33 -38.98 -17.46
N VAL A 397 -10.68 -37.81 -16.91
CA VAL A 397 -11.28 -37.46 -15.60
C VAL A 397 -11.78 -38.60 -14.68
N TYR A 398 -12.35 -39.69 -15.24
CA TYR A 398 -12.92 -40.83 -14.51
C TYR A 398 -11.92 -41.71 -13.75
N VAL A 399 -10.72 -42.01 -14.28
CA VAL A 399 -9.75 -42.87 -13.57
C VAL A 399 -9.20 -42.18 -12.32
N ILE A 400 -9.18 -40.85 -12.35
CA ILE A 400 -8.54 -40.02 -11.33
C ILE A 400 -9.51 -39.64 -10.22
N ARG A 401 -10.80 -39.57 -10.55
CA ARG A 401 -11.89 -39.57 -9.56
C ARG A 401 -11.81 -40.77 -8.62
N ASP A 402 -11.60 -41.96 -9.16
CA ASP A 402 -11.48 -43.18 -8.36
C ASP A 402 -10.14 -43.22 -7.58
N ILE A 403 -9.06 -42.62 -8.11
CA ILE A 403 -7.76 -42.49 -7.41
C ILE A 403 -7.82 -41.52 -6.22
N LEU A 404 -8.50 -40.38 -6.36
CA LEU A 404 -8.58 -39.35 -5.31
C LEU A 404 -9.63 -39.68 -4.23
N ILE A 405 -10.76 -40.32 -4.59
CA ILE A 405 -11.76 -40.80 -3.62
C ILE A 405 -11.18 -41.90 -2.70
N VAL A 406 -10.18 -42.65 -3.17
CA VAL A 406 -9.58 -43.79 -2.46
C VAL A 406 -8.57 -43.39 -1.37
N ASN A 407 -8.14 -42.12 -1.31
CA ASN A 407 -7.06 -41.69 -0.41
C ASN A 407 -7.48 -41.23 1.01
N CYS A 408 -8.72 -41.47 1.43
CA CYS A 408 -9.10 -41.33 2.84
C CYS A 408 -8.58 -42.50 3.70
N SER A 409 -7.44 -42.30 4.36
CA SER A 409 -7.00 -42.89 5.65
C SER A 409 -7.06 -44.41 5.92
N ASP A 410 -7.31 -45.29 4.95
CA ASP A 410 -7.39 -46.75 5.18
C ASP A 410 -6.26 -47.53 4.49
N LYS A 411 -5.45 -48.26 5.28
CA LYS A 411 -4.35 -49.12 4.78
C LYS A 411 -4.82 -50.29 3.91
N ASN A 412 -6.09 -50.70 4.01
CA ASN A 412 -6.65 -51.71 3.11
C ASN A 412 -6.89 -51.14 1.70
N LEU A 413 -7.10 -49.84 1.58
CA LEU A 413 -7.35 -49.15 0.31
C LEU A 413 -6.08 -48.89 -0.49
N GLU A 414 -4.90 -48.74 0.14
CA GLU A 414 -3.60 -48.72 -0.54
C GLU A 414 -3.34 -50.01 -1.35
N ARG A 415 -3.78 -51.17 -0.83
CA ARG A 415 -3.69 -52.45 -1.53
C ARG A 415 -4.63 -52.49 -2.74
N VAL A 416 -5.88 -52.04 -2.57
CA VAL A 416 -6.87 -51.96 -3.66
C VAL A 416 -6.41 -50.97 -4.73
N PHE A 417 -5.78 -49.87 -4.34
CA PHE A 417 -5.17 -48.88 -5.23
C PHE A 417 -4.05 -49.49 -6.06
N LYS A 418 -3.09 -50.18 -5.43
CA LYS A 418 -2.01 -50.89 -6.15
C LYS A 418 -2.56 -51.94 -7.13
N THR A 419 -3.66 -52.61 -6.79
CA THR A 419 -4.33 -53.58 -7.68
C THR A 419 -5.05 -52.89 -8.84
N ARG A 420 -5.84 -51.84 -8.58
CA ARG A 420 -6.56 -51.07 -9.62
C ARG A 420 -5.61 -50.31 -10.55
N LEU A 421 -4.50 -49.81 -10.04
CA LEU A 421 -3.44 -49.18 -10.83
C LEU A 421 -2.73 -50.21 -11.72
N ALA A 422 -2.50 -51.43 -11.22
CA ALA A 422 -1.98 -52.53 -12.03
C ALA A 422 -2.97 -52.94 -13.14
N GLU A 423 -4.27 -52.99 -12.83
CA GLU A 423 -5.35 -53.24 -13.81
C GLU A 423 -5.48 -52.10 -14.84
N ALA A 424 -5.29 -50.84 -14.41
CA ALA A 424 -5.31 -49.67 -15.30
C ALA A 424 -4.07 -49.61 -16.20
N CYS A 425 -2.90 -49.99 -15.70
CA CYS A 425 -1.69 -50.15 -16.52
C CYS A 425 -1.83 -51.27 -17.56
N ASP A 426 -2.55 -52.35 -17.22
CA ASP A 426 -2.94 -53.40 -18.18
C ASP A 426 -3.92 -52.85 -19.22
N LEU A 427 -4.82 -51.94 -18.85
CA LEU A 427 -5.70 -51.23 -19.77
C LEU A 427 -4.94 -50.27 -20.70
N THR A 428 -3.80 -49.73 -20.31
CA THR A 428 -2.91 -48.95 -21.19
C THR A 428 -2.25 -49.85 -22.24
N ASP A 429 -1.90 -51.08 -21.89
CA ASP A 429 -1.41 -52.09 -22.83
C ASP A 429 -2.53 -52.64 -23.75
N VAL A 430 -3.76 -52.77 -23.23
CA VAL A 430 -4.95 -53.09 -24.03
C VAL A 430 -5.31 -51.93 -24.96
N ALA A 431 -5.25 -50.68 -24.51
CA ALA A 431 -5.47 -49.50 -25.34
C ALA A 431 -4.39 -49.35 -26.42
N ARG A 432 -3.11 -49.58 -26.09
CA ARG A 432 -2.03 -49.66 -27.11
C ARG A 432 -2.30 -50.77 -28.13
N ARG A 433 -2.83 -51.93 -27.72
CA ARG A 433 -3.18 -53.02 -28.65
C ARG A 433 -4.43 -52.73 -29.48
N ILE A 434 -5.40 -51.98 -28.96
CA ILE A 434 -6.62 -51.57 -29.67
C ILE A 434 -6.34 -50.43 -30.66
N PHE A 435 -5.44 -49.50 -30.33
CA PHE A 435 -5.09 -48.36 -31.17
C PHE A 435 -3.81 -48.55 -32.02
N ALA A 436 -3.17 -49.73 -31.96
CA ALA A 436 -2.10 -50.14 -32.88
C ALA A 436 -2.60 -51.01 -34.05
N VAL A 437 -3.93 -51.11 -34.23
CA VAL A 437 -4.55 -51.68 -35.42
C VAL A 437 -5.26 -50.53 -36.15
N ASP A 438 -4.64 -50.18 -37.28
CA ASP A 438 -4.90 -49.12 -38.27
C ASP A 438 -4.50 -47.68 -37.93
#